data_AF-A0A7G1KRV6-F1
#
_entry.id   AF-A0A7G1KRV6-F1
#
_cell.length_a   1.000
_cell.length_b   1.000
_cell.length_c   1.000
_cell.angle_alpha   90.00
_cell.angle_beta   90.00
_cell.angle_gamma   90.00
#
_symmetry.space_group_name_H-M   'P 1'
#
loop_
_entity.id
_entity.type
_entity.pdbx_description
1 polymer ?
#
loop_
_entity_poly.entity_id
_entity_poly.type
_entity_poly.pdbx_seq_one_letter_code
_entity_poly.pdbx_strand_id
1 'polypeptide(L)'
;MSLSQYLVRVHCCGSRWLIEVPAVGRWTTADDKKAIADTARAMIAGVTEASTDAFRIDLAEGRVLGSTDEFAAGAARMQRWHMAAVAS
;
A
#
# COMPACT_ATOMS: atom_id res chain seq x y z
N MET A 1 18.19 10.23 -15.56
CA MET A 1 17.97 9.17 -14.55
C MET A 1 16.52 8.72 -14.67
N SER A 2 16.26 7.41 -14.73
CA SER A 2 14.88 6.89 -14.68
C SER A 2 14.44 6.82 -13.22
N LEU A 3 13.23 7.30 -12.91
CA LEU A 3 12.65 7.17 -11.57
C LEU A 3 12.31 5.69 -11.32
N SER A 4 12.61 5.20 -10.11
CA SER A 4 12.13 3.88 -9.66
C SER A 4 10.60 3.83 -9.75
N GLN A 5 10.08 2.69 -10.22
CA GLN A 5 8.63 2.48 -10.37
C GLN A 5 8.20 1.31 -9.49
N TYR A 6 7.25 1.56 -8.60
CA TYR A 6 6.72 0.56 -7.67
C TYR A 6 5.35 0.07 -8.14
N LEU A 7 5.19 -1.25 -8.23
CA LEU A 7 3.90 -1.88 -8.41
C LEU A 7 3.13 -1.84 -7.08
N VAL A 8 1.92 -1.31 -7.13
CA VAL A 8 0.96 -1.27 -6.02
C VAL A 8 -0.24 -2.12 -6.41
N ARG A 9 -0.50 -3.20 -5.69
CA ARG A 9 -1.71 -4.01 -5.90
C ARG A 9 -2.81 -3.55 -4.95
N VAL A 10 -4.00 -3.37 -5.50
CA VAL A 10 -5.15 -2.84 -4.79
C VAL A 10 -6.27 -3.87 -4.78
N HIS A 11 -6.72 -4.26 -3.60
CA HIS A 11 -7.77 -5.23 -3.42
C HIS A 11 -8.98 -4.59 -2.74
N CYS A 12 -10.17 -4.77 -3.29
CA CYS A 12 -11.40 -4.43 -2.58
C CYS A 12 -11.63 -5.46 -1.46
N CYS A 13 -11.85 -5.01 -0.23
CA CYS A 13 -12.14 -5.86 0.93
C CYS A 13 -13.34 -5.33 1.73
N GLY A 14 -14.53 -5.42 1.12
CA GLY A 14 -15.77 -4.89 1.68
C GLY A 14 -15.85 -3.37 1.54
N SER A 15 -15.92 -2.64 2.65
CA SER A 15 -15.96 -1.16 2.65
C SER A 15 -14.58 -0.51 2.64
N ARG A 16 -13.51 -1.29 2.52
CA ARG A 16 -12.12 -0.85 2.55
C ARG A 16 -11.36 -1.31 1.33
N TRP A 17 -10.20 -0.69 1.14
CA TRP A 17 -9.23 -1.03 0.10
C TRP A 17 -7.95 -1.50 0.76
N LEU A 18 -7.49 -2.68 0.43
CA LEU A 18 -6.18 -3.18 0.82
C LEU A 18 -5.15 -2.82 -0.24
N ILE A 19 -4.02 -2.29 0.22
CA ILE A 19 -2.95 -1.75 -0.62
C ILE A 19 -1.69 -2.55 -0.31
N GLU A 20 -1.19 -3.30 -1.30
CA GLU A 20 0.01 -4.12 -1.22
C GLU A 20 1.12 -3.51 -2.07
N VAL A 21 2.34 -3.44 -1.53
CA VAL A 21 3.55 -3.10 -2.31
C VAL A 21 4.59 -4.19 -2.09
N PRO A 22 4.67 -5.19 -3.00
CA PRO A 22 5.53 -6.36 -2.82
C PRO A 22 7.01 -6.00 -2.69
N ALA A 23 7.46 -5.03 -3.48
CA ALA A 23 8.86 -4.61 -3.54
C ALA A 23 9.41 -4.06 -2.21
N VAL A 24 8.54 -3.56 -1.32
CA VAL A 24 8.92 -3.08 0.02
C VAL A 24 8.43 -4.01 1.14
N GLY A 25 7.80 -5.14 0.79
CA GLY A 25 7.29 -6.11 1.76
C GLY A 25 6.23 -5.56 2.71
N ARG A 26 5.48 -4.52 2.31
CA ARG A 26 4.46 -3.86 3.15
C ARG A 26 3.08 -3.88 2.52
N TRP A 27 2.08 -3.87 3.39
CA TRP A 27 0.69 -3.64 3.01
C TRP A 27 -0.01 -2.75 4.04
N THR A 28 -1.08 -2.09 3.63
CA THR A 28 -1.93 -1.29 4.52
C THR A 28 -3.36 -1.22 3.99
N THR A 29 -4.22 -0.43 4.62
CA THR A 29 -5.62 -0.26 4.25
C THR A 29 -5.99 1.21 4.11
N ALA A 30 -6.87 1.52 3.15
CA ALA A 30 -7.51 2.83 3.01
C ALA A 30 -9.04 2.67 3.06
N ASP A 31 -9.72 3.64 3.66
CA ASP A 31 -11.19 3.65 3.75
C ASP A 31 -11.85 4.24 2.49
N ASP A 32 -11.12 5.02 1.68
CA ASP A 32 -11.63 5.65 0.46
C ASP A 32 -10.74 5.32 -0.75
N LYS A 33 -11.36 5.11 -1.92
CA LYS A 33 -10.67 4.81 -3.17
C LYS A 33 -9.70 5.93 -3.59
N LYS A 34 -10.06 7.20 -3.33
CA LYS A 34 -9.23 8.36 -3.64
C LYS A 34 -7.96 8.41 -2.80
N ALA A 35 -7.97 7.85 -1.59
CA ALA A 35 -6.82 7.85 -0.69
C ALA A 35 -5.77 6.78 -1.05
N ILE A 36 -6.06 5.86 -1.98
CA ILE A 36 -5.19 4.72 -2.30
C ILE A 36 -3.80 5.16 -2.76
N ALA A 37 -3.75 6.10 -3.72
CA ALA A 37 -2.48 6.55 -4.30
C ALA A 37 -1.61 7.26 -3.27
N ASP A 38 -2.18 8.19 -2.51
CA ASP A 38 -1.46 8.92 -1.44
C ASP A 38 -1.00 7.97 -0.33
N THR A 39 -1.84 7.03 0.07
CA THR A 39 -1.49 6.02 1.10
C THR A 39 -0.34 5.13 0.63
N ALA A 40 -0.38 4.67 -0.63
CA ALA A 40 0.71 3.88 -1.20
C ALA A 40 2.03 4.66 -1.25
N ARG A 41 1.98 5.94 -1.66
CA ARG A 41 3.16 6.82 -1.69
C ARG A 41 3.73 7.05 -0.30
N ALA A 42 2.89 7.35 0.69
CA ALA A 42 3.31 7.55 2.07
C ALA A 42 3.96 6.28 2.65
N MET A 43 3.38 5.10 2.36
CA MET A 43 3.95 3.83 2.78
C MET A 43 5.30 3.56 2.14
N ILE A 44 5.45 3.76 0.82
CA ILE A 44 6.74 3.57 0.13
C ILE A 44 7.78 4.53 0.69
N ALA A 45 7.47 5.84 0.74
CA ALA A 45 8.35 6.87 1.26
C ALA A 45 8.80 6.59 2.71
N GLY A 46 7.87 6.19 3.58
CA GLY A 46 8.18 5.88 4.97
C GLY A 46 9.04 4.62 5.15
N VAL A 47 9.04 3.69 4.19
CA VAL A 47 9.84 2.44 4.26
C VAL A 47 11.20 2.61 3.59
N THR A 48 11.28 3.40 2.52
CA THR A 48 12.51 3.61 1.75
C THR A 48 13.26 4.88 2.13
N GLU A 49 12.70 5.71 3.02
CA GLU A 49 13.21 7.03 3.41
C GLU A 49 13.38 7.99 2.22
N ALA A 50 12.67 7.72 1.11
CA ALA A 50 12.70 8.54 -0.09
C ALA A 50 11.55 9.56 -0.12
N SER A 51 11.79 10.71 -0.77
CA SER A 51 10.71 11.66 -1.07
C SER A 51 9.67 11.03 -2.01
N THR A 52 8.39 11.42 -1.85
CA THR A 52 7.28 10.89 -2.66
C THR A 52 7.37 11.26 -4.16
N ASP A 53 8.19 12.25 -4.50
CA ASP A 53 8.54 12.69 -5.86
C ASP A 53 9.73 11.95 -6.46
N ALA A 54 10.48 11.18 -5.66
CA ALA A 54 11.66 10.41 -6.11
C ALA A 54 11.30 9.06 -6.78
N PHE A 55 10.01 8.71 -6.86
CA PHE A 55 9.54 7.49 -7.49
C PHE A 55 8.15 7.65 -8.12
N ARG A 56 7.80 6.70 -8.98
CA ARG A 56 6.45 6.54 -9.53
C ARG A 56 5.77 5.32 -8.93
N ILE A 57 4.45 5.34 -8.92
CA ILE A 57 3.63 4.17 -8.58
C ILE A 57 2.84 3.73 -9.81
N ASP A 58 2.63 2.43 -9.92
CA ASP A 58 1.74 1.81 -10.90
C ASP A 58 0.64 1.07 -10.14
N LEU A 59 -0.61 1.48 -10.36
CA LEU A 59 -1.75 0.89 -9.66
C LEU A 59 -2.28 -0.28 -10.48
N ALA A 60 -2.26 -1.47 -9.90
CA ALA A 60 -2.84 -2.67 -10.48
C ALA A 60 -4.02 -3.15 -9.62
N GLU A 61 -5.13 -3.48 -10.27
CA GLU A 61 -6.26 -4.12 -9.61
C GLU A 61 -5.91 -5.56 -9.23
N GLY A 62 -6.09 -5.88 -7.95
CA GLY A 62 -6.00 -7.22 -7.41
C GLY A 62 -7.37 -7.88 -7.32
N ARG A 63 -7.39 -9.14 -6.85
CA ARG A 63 -8.64 -9.85 -6.60
C ARG A 63 -9.45 -9.19 -5.48
N VAL A 64 -10.77 -9.35 -5.52
CA VAL A 64 -11.66 -9.02 -4.39
C VAL A 64 -11.40 -10.00 -3.24
N LEU A 65 -11.37 -9.47 -2.02
CA LEU A 65 -11.17 -10.21 -0.78
C LEU A 65 -12.43 -10.13 0.07
N GLY A 66 -12.72 -11.18 0.83
CA GLY A 66 -13.81 -11.20 1.81
C GLY A 66 -13.49 -10.36 3.05
N SER A 67 -12.20 -10.22 3.41
CA SER A 67 -11.75 -9.41 4.54
C SER A 67 -10.26 -9.05 4.44
N THR A 68 -9.80 -8.12 5.29
CA THR A 68 -8.37 -7.86 5.47
C THR A 68 -7.63 -9.02 6.14
N ASP A 69 -8.33 -9.83 6.94
CA ASP A 69 -7.77 -10.98 7.65
C ASP A 69 -7.43 -12.12 6.69
N GLU A 70 -8.30 -12.35 5.68
CA GLU A 70 -8.04 -13.27 4.57
C GLU A 70 -6.69 -12.98 3.90
N PHE A 71 -6.40 -11.70 3.65
CA PHE A 71 -5.12 -11.30 3.09
C PHE A 71 -3.97 -11.51 4.06
N ALA A 72 -4.10 -11.06 5.30
CA ALA A 72 -3.05 -11.17 6.31
C ALA A 72 -2.62 -12.62 6.53
N ALA A 73 -3.57 -13.56 6.52
CA ALA A 73 -3.30 -15.00 6.61
C ALA A 73 -2.49 -15.54 5.42
N GLY A 74 -2.74 -15.03 4.20
CA GLY A 74 -2.01 -15.43 2.98
C GLY A 74 -0.69 -14.69 2.77
N ALA A 75 -0.51 -13.52 3.38
CA ALA A 75 0.62 -12.62 3.18
C ALA A 75 1.73 -12.83 4.23
N ALA A 76 2.06 -14.07 4.59
CA ALA A 76 2.96 -14.40 5.71
C ALA A 76 4.36 -13.75 5.69
N ARG A 77 4.81 -13.24 4.53
CA ARG A 77 6.10 -12.51 4.38
C ARG A 77 5.96 -10.99 4.36
N MET A 78 4.74 -10.46 4.38
CA MET A 78 4.50 -9.02 4.33
C MET A 78 4.07 -8.49 5.70
N GLN A 79 4.59 -7.32 6.04
CA GLN A 79 4.27 -6.67 7.31
C GLN A 79 3.27 -5.54 7.10
N ARG A 80 2.28 -5.44 7.99
CA ARG A 80 1.35 -4.32 7.97
C ARG A 80 2.10 -3.02 8.28
N TRP A 81 1.94 -2.02 7.42
CA TRP A 81 2.43 -0.68 7.66
C TRP A 81 1.36 0.13 8.39
N HIS A 82 1.74 0.69 9.53
CA HIS A 82 0.93 1.59 10.32
C HIS A 82 1.47 2.99 10.10
N MET A 83 0.64 3.88 9.54
CA MET A 83 0.96 5.30 9.50
C MET A 83 1.09 5.76 10.96
N ALA A 84 2.28 6.19 11.37
CA ALA A 84 2.42 6.86 12.65
C ALA A 84 1.53 8.11 12.57
N ALA A 85 0.51 8.18 13.43
CA ALA A 85 -0.28 9.40 13.55
C ALA A 85 0.70 10.51 13.90
N VAL A 86 0.86 11.47 13.00
CA VAL A 86 1.51 12.74 13.34
C VAL A 86 0.61 13.39 14.37
N ALA A 87 0.97 13.26 15.65
CA ALA A 87 0.39 14.08 16.70
C ALA A 87 0.68 15.54 16.30
N SER A 88 -0.39 16.27 15.97
CA SER A 88 -0.33 17.73 15.77
C SER A 88 -0.09 18.42 17.10
#